data_AF-A0A382NRL4-F1
#
_entry.id   AF-A0A382NRL4-F1
#
_cell.length_a   1.000
_cell.length_b   1.000
_cell.length_c   1.000
_cell.angle_alpha   90.00
_cell.angle_beta   90.00
_cell.angle_gamma   90.00
#
_symmetry.space_group_name_H-M   'P 1'
#
loop_
_entity.id
_entity.type
_entity.pdbx_description
1 polymer ?
#
loop_
_entity_poly.entity_id
_entity_poly.type
_entity_poly.pdbx_seq_one_letter_code
_entity_poly.pdbx_strand_id
1 'polypeptide(L)' 'MSNRILFISDLHLEESRPDIARTLLQFLDVNSGHCDALYILGDLFETWIGDDEESILIDEIASALNRFHIAG' A
#
# COMPACT_ATOMS: atom_id res chain seq x y z
N MET A 1 -2.76 12.91 23.01
CA MET A 1 -2.05 12.02 22.08
C MET A 1 -1.93 12.77 20.77
N SER A 2 -0.77 12.74 20.12
CA SER A 2 -0.62 13.38 18.80
C SER A 2 -1.22 12.44 17.77
N ASN A 3 -2.26 12.87 17.05
CA ASN A 3 -2.84 12.07 15.99
C ASN A 3 -1.90 12.10 14.78
N ARG A 4 -1.33 10.95 14.39
CA ARG A 4 -0.39 10.85 13.27
C ARG A 4 -1.12 10.29 12.08
N ILE A 5 -1.22 11.10 11.03
CA ILE A 5 -1.84 10.74 9.75
C ILE A 5 -0.76 10.66 8.68
N LEU A 6 -0.77 9.58 7.90
CA LEU A 6 0.16 9.33 6.82
C LEU A 6 -0.51 9.62 5.47
N PHE A 7 0.27 10.16 4.54
CA PHE A 7 -0.14 10.42 3.17
C PHE A 7 0.96 9.90 2.23
N ILE A 8 0.57 9.12 1.22
CA ILE A 8 1.43 8.64 0.13
C ILE A 8 0.70 8.79 -1.20
N SER A 9 1.43 8.87 -2.31
CA SER A 9 0.90 8.96 -3.68
C SER A 9 1.98 8.59 -4.68
N ASP A 10 1.60 8.38 -5.95
CA ASP A 10 2.53 8.24 -7.09
C ASP A 10 3.54 7.10 -6.91
N LEU A 11 3.06 5.95 -6.41
CA LEU A 11 3.90 4.77 -6.22
C LEU A 11 4.17 4.05 -7.54
N HIS A 12 3.19 4.02 -8.45
CA HIS A 12 3.32 3.36 -9.75
C HIS A 12 3.82 1.91 -9.61
N LEU A 13 3.16 1.12 -8.76
CA LEU A 13 3.49 -0.28 -8.55
C LEU A 13 3.29 -1.08 -9.84
N GLU A 14 4.29 -1.87 -10.18
CA GLU A 14 4.31 -2.74 -11.36
C GLU A 14 5.27 -3.92 -11.12
N GLU A 15 5.01 -5.06 -11.77
CA GLU A 15 5.82 -6.28 -11.59
C GLU A 15 7.28 -6.09 -12.02
N SER A 16 7.55 -5.16 -12.94
CA SER A 16 8.89 -4.86 -13.45
C SER A 16 9.77 -4.12 -12.43
N ARG A 17 9.16 -3.48 -11.40
CA ARG A 17 9.84 -2.71 -10.33
C ARG A 17 9.48 -3.25 -8.93
N PRO A 18 9.90 -4.48 -8.61
CA PRO A 18 9.55 -5.12 -7.33
C PRO A 18 10.21 -4.43 -6.12
N ASP A 19 11.22 -3.60 -6.32
CA ASP A 19 11.83 -2.77 -5.29
C ASP A 19 10.83 -1.79 -4.66
N ILE A 20 9.96 -1.17 -5.47
CA ILE A 20 8.96 -0.22 -4.97
C ILE A 20 7.91 -0.92 -4.12
N ALA A 21 7.43 -2.09 -4.59
CA ALA A 21 6.51 -2.93 -3.81
C ALA A 21 7.12 -3.32 -2.46
N ARG A 22 8.39 -3.75 -2.43
CA ARG A 22 9.10 -4.04 -1.18
C ARG A 22 9.21 -2.83 -0.27
N THR A 23 9.47 -1.64 -0.80
CA THR A 23 9.51 -0.41 -0.02
C THR A 23 8.14 -0.08 0.59
N LEU A 24 7.04 -0.24 -0.16
CA LEU A 24 5.69 -0.07 0.39
C LEU A 24 5.42 -1.10 1.50
N LEU A 25 5.74 -2.37 1.29
CA LEU A 25 5.55 -3.41 2.30
C LEU A 25 6.32 -3.12 3.58
N GLN A 26 7.59 -2.70 3.47
CA GLN A 26 8.39 -2.30 4.62
C GLN A 26 7.83 -1.04 5.30
N PHE A 27 7.33 -0.07 4.52
CA PHE A 27 6.68 1.11 5.05
C PHE A 27 5.43 0.75 5.88
N LEU A 28 4.60 -0.16 5.40
CA LEU A 28 3.42 -0.63 6.14
C LEU A 28 3.83 -1.33 7.44
N ASP A 29 4.83 -2.22 7.39
CA ASP A 29 5.32 -2.92 8.59
C ASP A 29 5.83 -1.96 9.68
N VAL A 30 6.66 -0.98 9.29
CA VAL A 30 7.22 0.03 10.22
C VAL A 30 6.16 0.94 10.84
N ASN A 31 5.04 1.19 10.14
CA ASN A 31 4.00 2.11 10.61
C ASN A 31 2.78 1.41 11.23
N SER A 32 2.73 0.08 11.22
CA SER A 32 1.59 -0.70 11.73
C SER A 32 1.36 -0.40 13.21
N GLY A 33 0.14 -0.04 13.61
CA GLY A 33 -0.16 0.34 15.01
C GLY A 33 0.44 1.68 15.45
N HIS A 34 1.00 2.47 14.52
CA HIS A 34 1.73 3.71 14.80
C HIS A 34 1.20 4.93 14.03
N CYS A 35 0.00 4.84 13.45
CA CYS A 35 -0.72 5.95 12.85
C CYS A 35 -2.24 5.74 12.96
N ASP A 36 -3.01 6.83 12.99
CA ASP A 36 -4.47 6.74 13.04
C ASP A 36 -5.09 6.48 11.67
N ALA A 37 -4.41 6.89 10.60
CA ALA A 37 -4.87 6.72 9.23
C ALA A 37 -3.70 6.80 8.23
N LEU A 38 -3.84 6.03 7.14
CA LEU A 38 -3.05 6.13 5.93
C LEU A 38 -3.98 6.52 4.78
N TYR A 39 -3.68 7.64 4.12
CA TYR A 39 -4.34 8.07 2.89
C TYR A 39 -3.42 7.84 1.70
N ILE A 40 -3.93 7.14 0.69
CA ILE A 40 -3.25 6.93 -0.60
C ILE A 40 -3.93 7.84 -1.62
N LEU A 41 -3.23 8.89 -2.06
CA LEU A 41 -3.78 9.97 -2.89
C LEU A 41 -3.62 9.70 -4.40
N GLY A 42 -4.03 8.51 -4.84
CA GLY A 42 -3.95 8.09 -6.24
C GLY A 42 -2.62 7.46 -6.65
N ASP A 43 -2.58 6.98 -7.88
CA ASP A 43 -1.42 6.41 -8.59
C ASP A 43 -0.65 5.35 -7.77
N LEU A 44 -1.43 4.47 -7.11
CA LEU A 44 -0.87 3.34 -6.36
C LEU A 44 -0.23 2.32 -7.31
N PHE A 45 -0.92 1.97 -8.40
CA PHE A 45 -0.43 1.06 -9.44
C PHE A 45 -0.13 1.85 -10.71
N GLU A 46 0.85 1.39 -11.50
CA GLU A 46 1.19 2.01 -12.79
C GLU A 46 0.02 1.91 -13.78
N THR A 47 -0.68 0.79 -13.75
CA THR A 47 -1.90 0.55 -14.54
C THR A 47 -2.95 -0.12 -13.68
N TRP A 48 -4.21 0.24 -13.90
CA TRP A 48 -5.37 -0.43 -13.29
C TRP A 48 -6.42 -0.65 -14.37
N ILE A 49 -6.63 -1.91 -14.76
CA ILE A 49 -7.58 -2.25 -15.83
C ILE A 49 -8.98 -2.50 -15.24
N GLY A 50 -9.04 -3.04 -14.02
CA GLY A 50 -10.26 -3.34 -13.29
C GLY A 50 -10.00 -4.28 -12.12
N ASP A 51 -10.99 -4.43 -11.24
CA ASP A 51 -10.88 -5.29 -10.05
C ASP A 51 -10.91 -6.79 -10.40
N ASP A 52 -11.24 -7.14 -11.64
CA ASP A 52 -11.21 -8.48 -12.21
C ASP A 52 -9.84 -8.87 -12.78
N GLU A 53 -8.83 -8.01 -12.63
CA GLU A 53 -7.45 -8.30 -12.99
C GLU A 53 -6.82 -9.34 -12.05
N GLU A 54 -6.37 -10.46 -12.62
CA GLU A 54 -5.59 -11.46 -11.87
C GLU A 54 -4.10 -11.09 -11.88
N SER A 55 -3.59 -10.58 -10.76
CA SER A 55 -2.16 -10.30 -10.57
C SER A 55 -1.69 -10.65 -9.16
N ILE A 56 -0.57 -11.38 -9.08
CA ILE A 56 0.09 -11.75 -7.82
C ILE A 56 0.48 -10.49 -7.02
N LEU A 57 0.95 -9.45 -7.72
CA LEU A 57 1.33 -8.19 -7.08
C LEU A 57 0.12 -7.48 -6.48
N ILE A 58 -0.99 -7.41 -7.23
CA ILE A 58 -2.23 -6.77 -6.74
C ILE A 58 -2.75 -7.51 -5.50
N ASP A 59 -2.81 -8.84 -5.56
CA ASP A 59 -3.25 -9.68 -4.44
C ASP A 59 -2.36 -9.51 -3.19
N GLU A 60 -1.05 -9.42 -3.37
CA GLU A 60 -0.09 -9.20 -2.29
C GLU A 60 -0.31 -7.85 -1.61
N ILE A 61 -0.43 -6.78 -2.40
CA ILE A 61 -0.61 -5.41 -1.90
C ILE A 61 -1.98 -5.24 -1.23
N ALA A 62 -3.05 -5.76 -1.83
CA ALA A 62 -4.38 -5.75 -1.24
C ALA A 62 -4.39 -6.47 0.13
N SER A 63 -3.75 -7.64 0.19
CA SER A 63 -3.60 -8.40 1.44
C SER A 63 -2.79 -7.65 2.48
N ALA A 64 -1.70 -6.97 2.09
CA ALA A 64 -0.87 -6.17 2.99
C ALA A 64 -1.61 -4.95 3.56
N LEU A 65 -2.34 -4.21 2.72
CA LEU A 65 -3.16 -3.09 3.14
C LEU A 65 -4.28 -3.52 4.09
N ASN A 66 -4.92 -4.67 3.81
CA ASN A 66 -5.93 -5.22 4.70
C ASN A 66 -5.36 -5.58 6.08
N ARG A 67 -4.18 -6.23 6.13
CA ARG A 67 -3.49 -6.54 7.40
C ARG A 67 -3.13 -5.27 8.16
N PHE A 68 -2.60 -4.26 7.47
CA PHE A 68 -2.26 -2.97 8.06
C PHE A 68 -3.48 -2.30 8.70
N HIS A 69 -4.62 -2.29 7.99
CA HIS A 69 -5.87 -1.73 8.52
C HIS A 69 -6.36 -2.46 9.78
N ILE A 70 -6.26 -3.79 9.83
CA ILE A 70 -6.69 -4.59 10.98
C ILE A 70 -5.79 -4.38 12.21
N ALA A 71 -4.50 -4.12 12.00
CA ALA A 71 -3.54 -3.94 13.09
C ALA A 71 -3.74 -2.65 13.90
N GLY A 72 -4.49 -1.68 13.36
CA GLY A 72 -4.69 -0.36 13.94
C GLY A 72 -3.48 0.55 13.78
#